data_AF-A0A7S1QZD4-F1
#
_entry.id   AF-A0A7S1QZD4-F1
#
_cell.length_a   1.000
_cell.length_b   1.000
_cell.length_c   1.000
_cell.angle_alpha   90.00
_cell.angle_beta   90.00
_cell.angle_gamma   90.00
#
_symmetry.space_group_name_H-M   'P 1'
#
loop_
_entity.id
_entity.type
_entity.pdbx_description
1 polymer ?
#
loop_
_entity_poly.entity_id
_entity_poly.type
_entity_poly.pdbx_seq_one_letter_code
_entity_poly.pdbx_strand_id
1 'polypeptide(L)'
;ERWFQRMLAVPDGAKSLITMRAHLLSCTGALGKVAKSAGDEALRAEAKQLLDDVDPVVSSLTAVLREWTSAAWLTIDELSWSKTPAMVAEQMVRHEAVHKFSGLEDVKRRMQPSPHRRAFALFHPAVIAEPLTMVVVALTHGIADNVDSILRTGGSDALLDFAAVPHSHPLKPSGYAGGATDVAPDTAIFYSITSTQSGLRGIELGNGLIKGAVKQIQRSSPGIQQFSTLSPIPGYGGWLTQHVRSSSPGAPDADANIALAARFGVSGATDVDATELADAFASYLDTAVANGTEDVTANVLNTLANPRRGSVAWWESQRLANAMRPLLTASVQHYLTSVKRRGKAFDPVTNFHVRNGAW
;
A
#
# COMPACT_ATOMS: atom_id res chain seq x y z
N GLU A 1 -18.53 -18.13 -21.80
CA GLU A 1 -18.87 -16.70 -22.04
C GLU A 1 -20.37 -16.40 -22.09
N ARG A 2 -21.14 -16.90 -23.08
CA ARG A 2 -22.59 -16.62 -23.20
C ARG A 2 -23.39 -16.88 -21.91
N TRP A 3 -23.04 -17.92 -21.15
CA TRP A 3 -23.66 -18.18 -19.85
C TRP A 3 -23.41 -17.02 -18.85
N PHE A 4 -22.19 -16.49 -18.76
CA PHE A 4 -21.89 -15.32 -17.92
C PHE A 4 -22.66 -14.07 -18.36
N GLN A 5 -22.76 -13.82 -19.67
CA GLN A 5 -23.54 -12.69 -20.19
C GLN A 5 -25.02 -12.81 -19.83
N ARG A 6 -25.61 -14.02 -19.94
CA ARG A 6 -26.99 -14.26 -19.50
C ARG A 6 -27.15 -14.09 -17.99
N MET A 7 -26.15 -14.50 -17.22
CA MET A 7 -26.15 -14.30 -15.77
C MET A 7 -26.11 -12.81 -15.40
N LEU A 8 -25.47 -11.93 -16.16
CA LEU A 8 -25.53 -10.48 -15.87
C LEU A 8 -26.94 -9.89 -15.97
N ALA A 9 -27.85 -10.53 -16.70
CA ALA A 9 -29.22 -10.05 -16.90
C ALA A 9 -30.22 -10.52 -15.83
N VAL A 10 -29.86 -11.49 -14.98
CA VAL A 10 -30.73 -11.95 -13.89
C VAL A 10 -30.50 -11.10 -12.62
N PRO A 11 -31.53 -10.96 -11.76
CA PRO A 11 -31.39 -10.29 -10.45
C PRO A 11 -30.20 -10.86 -9.66
N ASP A 12 -29.38 -9.96 -9.08
CA ASP A 12 -28.15 -10.29 -8.36
C ASP A 12 -27.10 -11.11 -9.13
N GLY A 13 -27.26 -11.25 -10.44
CA GLY A 13 -26.39 -12.07 -11.26
C GLY A 13 -24.98 -11.51 -11.35
N ALA A 14 -24.83 -10.18 -11.47
CA ALA A 14 -23.52 -9.53 -11.43
C ALA A 14 -22.79 -9.79 -10.11
N LYS A 15 -23.48 -9.62 -8.97
CA LYS A 15 -22.95 -9.92 -7.64
C LYS A 15 -22.51 -11.38 -7.53
N SER A 16 -23.35 -12.31 -7.98
CA SER A 16 -23.03 -13.74 -8.01
C SER A 16 -21.79 -14.05 -8.84
N LEU A 17 -21.62 -13.42 -10.01
CA LEU A 17 -20.44 -13.59 -10.85
C LEU A 17 -19.17 -13.02 -10.20
N ILE A 18 -19.27 -11.87 -9.52
CA ILE A 18 -18.16 -11.28 -8.77
C ILE A 18 -17.74 -12.23 -7.63
N THR A 19 -18.69 -12.73 -6.83
CA THR A 19 -18.42 -13.69 -5.76
C THR A 19 -17.82 -14.99 -6.30
N MET A 20 -18.37 -15.53 -7.39
CA MET A 20 -17.83 -16.71 -8.06
C MET A 20 -16.39 -16.48 -8.52
N ARG A 21 -16.09 -15.32 -9.11
CA ARG A 21 -14.71 -14.98 -9.48
C ARG A 21 -13.79 -14.88 -8.27
N ALA A 22 -14.26 -14.30 -7.16
CA ALA A 22 -13.48 -14.23 -5.92
C ALA A 22 -13.08 -15.62 -5.42
N HIS A 23 -14.03 -16.57 -5.42
CA HIS A 23 -13.75 -17.96 -5.06
C HIS A 23 -12.78 -18.62 -6.03
N LEU A 24 -12.98 -18.48 -7.34
CA LEU A 24 -12.07 -19.02 -8.35
C LEU A 24 -10.64 -18.48 -8.18
N LEU A 25 -10.46 -17.18 -7.94
CA LEU A 25 -9.15 -16.59 -7.67
C LEU A 25 -8.49 -17.14 -6.39
N SER A 26 -9.28 -17.40 -5.34
CA SER A 26 -8.80 -18.03 -4.12
C SER A 26 -8.32 -19.47 -4.38
N CYS A 27 -9.16 -20.29 -5.02
CA CYS A 27 -8.87 -21.68 -5.35
C CYS A 27 -7.64 -21.81 -6.27
N THR A 28 -7.61 -21.06 -7.36
CA THR A 28 -6.45 -21.05 -8.28
C THR A 28 -5.18 -20.52 -7.61
N GLY A 29 -5.29 -19.55 -6.69
CA GLY A 29 -4.18 -19.10 -5.89
C GLY A 29 -3.61 -20.20 -4.98
N ALA A 30 -4.47 -21.00 -4.35
CA ALA A 30 -4.08 -22.13 -3.52
C ALA A 30 -3.46 -23.26 -4.35
N LEU A 31 -4.11 -23.67 -5.44
CA LEU A 31 -3.60 -24.66 -6.39
C LEU A 31 -2.24 -24.25 -6.96
N GLY A 32 -2.06 -22.96 -7.29
CA GLY A 32 -0.79 -22.42 -7.78
C GLY A 32 0.35 -22.49 -6.76
N LYS A 33 0.07 -22.56 -5.46
CA LYS A 33 1.08 -22.86 -4.44
C LYS A 33 1.42 -24.34 -4.44
N VAL A 34 0.41 -25.21 -4.42
CA VAL A 34 0.59 -26.68 -4.49
C VAL A 34 1.42 -27.07 -5.71
N ALA A 35 1.06 -26.58 -6.90
CA ALA A 35 1.77 -26.86 -8.15
C ALA A 35 3.25 -26.46 -8.13
N LYS A 36 3.67 -25.51 -7.27
CA LYS A 36 5.04 -25.01 -7.18
C LYS A 36 5.86 -25.64 -6.07
N SER A 37 5.23 -25.97 -4.94
CA SER A 37 5.95 -26.29 -3.70
C SER A 37 5.54 -27.61 -3.03
N ALA A 38 4.61 -28.38 -3.61
CA ALA A 38 4.30 -29.71 -3.07
C ALA A 38 5.49 -30.66 -3.26
N GLY A 39 5.81 -31.43 -2.21
CA GLY A 39 6.88 -32.43 -2.25
C GLY A 39 6.56 -33.62 -3.16
N ASP A 40 5.28 -33.92 -3.34
CA ASP A 40 4.78 -34.96 -4.23
C ASP A 40 4.67 -34.45 -5.69
N GLU A 41 5.34 -35.14 -6.61
CA GLU A 41 5.33 -34.81 -8.05
C GLU A 41 3.98 -35.07 -8.72
N ALA A 42 3.28 -36.15 -8.37
CA ALA A 42 1.97 -36.45 -8.91
C ALA A 42 0.96 -35.36 -8.50
N LEU A 43 1.02 -34.94 -7.23
CA LEU A 43 0.18 -33.85 -6.73
C LEU A 43 0.48 -32.51 -7.43
N ARG A 44 1.77 -32.22 -7.73
CA ARG A 44 2.13 -31.03 -8.52
C ARG A 44 1.57 -31.08 -9.94
N ALA A 45 1.65 -32.24 -10.60
CA ALA A 45 1.15 -32.43 -11.95
C ALA A 45 -0.38 -32.30 -12.00
N GLU A 46 -1.10 -32.91 -11.07
CA GLU A 46 -2.56 -32.80 -10.95
C GLU A 46 -3.00 -31.36 -10.70
N ALA A 47 -2.36 -30.66 -9.76
CA ALA A 47 -2.65 -29.26 -9.48
C ALA A 47 -2.41 -28.36 -10.70
N LYS A 48 -1.37 -28.65 -11.49
CA LYS A 48 -1.10 -27.92 -12.74
C LYS A 48 -2.19 -28.20 -13.79
N GLN A 49 -2.60 -29.45 -13.98
CA GLN A 49 -3.66 -29.79 -14.92
C GLN A 49 -4.98 -29.08 -14.55
N LEU A 50 -5.36 -29.09 -13.27
CA LEU A 50 -6.56 -28.37 -12.80
C LEU A 50 -6.49 -26.86 -13.03
N LEU A 51 -5.30 -26.25 -12.92
CA LEU A 51 -5.11 -24.83 -13.25
C LEU A 51 -5.31 -24.58 -14.74
N ASP A 52 -4.73 -25.43 -15.58
CA ASP A 52 -4.83 -25.33 -17.05
C ASP A 52 -6.29 -25.53 -17.50
N ASP A 53 -7.05 -26.42 -16.85
CA ASP A 53 -8.46 -26.68 -17.15
C ASP A 53 -9.39 -25.52 -16.74
N VAL A 54 -9.09 -24.84 -15.61
CA VAL A 54 -9.90 -23.75 -15.07
C VAL A 54 -9.56 -22.39 -15.67
N ASP A 55 -8.34 -22.20 -16.21
CA ASP A 55 -7.89 -20.92 -16.76
C ASP A 55 -8.84 -20.34 -17.83
N PRO A 56 -9.35 -21.11 -18.82
CA PRO A 56 -10.29 -20.59 -19.82
C PRO A 56 -11.58 -20.03 -19.21
N VAL A 57 -12.06 -20.62 -18.11
CA VAL A 57 -13.25 -20.18 -17.38
C VAL A 57 -12.98 -18.86 -16.67
N VAL A 58 -11.86 -18.76 -15.96
CA VAL A 58 -11.43 -17.55 -15.25
C VAL A 58 -11.15 -16.41 -16.22
N SER A 59 -10.50 -16.70 -17.34
CA SER A 59 -10.19 -15.75 -18.41
C SER A 59 -11.48 -15.21 -19.05
N SER A 60 -12.41 -16.09 -19.40
CA SER A 60 -13.73 -15.72 -19.95
C SER A 60 -14.54 -14.86 -18.96
N LEU A 61 -14.59 -15.24 -17.69
CA LEU A 61 -15.30 -14.47 -16.66
C LEU A 61 -14.66 -13.10 -16.43
N THR A 62 -13.33 -13.03 -16.48
CA THR A 62 -12.58 -11.77 -16.36
C THR A 62 -12.88 -10.83 -17.53
N ALA A 63 -12.99 -11.35 -18.75
CA ALA A 63 -13.35 -10.55 -19.93
C ALA A 63 -14.76 -9.95 -19.78
N VAL A 64 -15.75 -10.79 -19.42
CA VAL A 64 -17.14 -10.35 -19.22
C VAL A 64 -17.26 -9.29 -18.12
N LEU A 65 -16.62 -9.51 -16.96
CA LEU A 65 -16.66 -8.53 -15.86
C LEU A 65 -15.89 -7.25 -16.21
N ARG A 66 -14.84 -7.31 -17.04
CA ARG A 66 -14.11 -6.14 -17.51
C ARG A 66 -14.99 -5.26 -18.42
N GLU A 67 -15.73 -5.88 -19.33
CA GLU A 67 -16.68 -5.15 -20.19
C GLU A 67 -17.82 -4.54 -19.38
N TRP A 68 -18.38 -5.32 -18.44
CA TRP A 68 -19.44 -4.87 -17.53
C TRP A 68 -18.99 -3.71 -16.63
N THR A 69 -17.73 -3.67 -16.22
CA THR A 69 -17.13 -2.56 -15.45
C THR A 69 -16.46 -1.49 -16.33
N SER A 70 -16.81 -1.41 -17.62
CA SER A 70 -16.35 -0.32 -18.48
C SER A 70 -16.74 1.04 -17.90
N ALA A 71 -15.86 2.04 -18.04
CA ALA A 71 -16.05 3.38 -17.51
C ALA A 71 -17.36 4.07 -17.97
N ALA A 72 -17.94 3.62 -19.10
CA ALA A 72 -19.23 4.13 -19.60
C ALA A 72 -20.41 3.84 -18.66
N TRP A 73 -20.29 2.83 -17.79
CA TRP A 73 -21.36 2.36 -16.91
C TRP A 73 -21.18 2.75 -15.45
N LEU A 74 -20.03 3.32 -15.09
CA LEU A 74 -19.67 3.57 -13.70
C LEU A 74 -19.98 5.01 -13.30
N THR A 75 -20.54 5.18 -12.10
CA THR A 75 -20.77 6.49 -11.49
C THR A 75 -19.79 6.70 -10.35
N ILE A 76 -19.34 7.94 -10.17
CA ILE A 76 -18.49 8.32 -9.04
C ILE A 76 -19.24 9.32 -8.16
N ASP A 77 -19.37 8.98 -6.90
CA ASP A 77 -20.06 9.81 -5.92
C ASP A 77 -19.09 10.23 -4.81
N GLU A 78 -19.22 11.48 -4.38
CA GLU A 78 -18.58 11.96 -3.15
C GLU A 78 -19.33 11.41 -1.94
N LEU A 79 -18.59 10.73 -1.08
CA LEU A 79 -19.11 10.19 0.17
C LEU A 79 -19.07 11.27 1.24
N SER A 80 -20.16 11.44 1.98
CA SER A 80 -20.22 12.33 3.14
C SER A 80 -20.95 11.69 4.30
N TRP A 81 -20.54 12.02 5.53
CA TRP A 81 -21.17 11.49 6.73
C TRP A 81 -22.70 11.71 6.78
N SER A 82 -23.18 12.84 6.27
CA SER A 82 -24.61 13.20 6.34
C SER A 82 -25.47 12.64 5.21
N LYS A 83 -24.88 12.28 4.05
CA LYS A 83 -25.65 11.85 2.86
C LYS A 83 -25.40 10.40 2.47
N THR A 84 -24.28 9.81 2.85
CA THR A 84 -23.95 8.43 2.51
C THR A 84 -24.81 7.46 3.33
N PRO A 85 -25.54 6.53 2.69
CA PRO A 85 -26.29 5.50 3.42
C PRO A 85 -25.39 4.69 4.34
N ALA A 86 -25.88 4.35 5.54
CA ALA A 86 -25.11 3.64 6.55
C ALA A 86 -24.50 2.32 6.04
N MET A 87 -25.23 1.59 5.18
CA MET A 87 -24.73 0.37 4.54
C MET A 87 -23.49 0.60 3.67
N VAL A 88 -23.37 1.74 2.97
CA VAL A 88 -22.18 2.08 2.18
C VAL A 88 -21.01 2.44 3.11
N ALA A 89 -21.28 3.20 4.18
CA ALA A 89 -20.27 3.51 5.19
C ALA A 89 -19.76 2.24 5.90
N GLU A 90 -20.63 1.26 6.16
CA GLU A 90 -20.23 -0.05 6.68
C GLU A 90 -19.30 -0.78 5.71
N GLN A 91 -19.57 -0.75 4.39
CA GLN A 91 -18.67 -1.32 3.40
C GLN A 91 -17.29 -0.63 3.41
N MET A 92 -17.26 0.69 3.60
CA MET A 92 -16.03 1.46 3.74
C MET A 92 -15.19 1.00 4.94
N VAL A 93 -15.83 0.85 6.11
CA VAL A 93 -15.16 0.35 7.32
C VAL A 93 -14.67 -1.08 7.14
N ARG A 94 -15.53 -1.95 6.60
CA ARG A 94 -15.25 -3.39 6.46
C ARG A 94 -14.08 -3.68 5.52
N HIS A 95 -13.95 -2.90 4.44
CA HIS A 95 -12.99 -3.18 3.39
C HIS A 95 -11.71 -2.36 3.45
N GLU A 96 -11.62 -1.33 4.31
CA GLU A 96 -10.42 -0.50 4.46
C GLU A 96 -9.18 -1.33 4.76
N ALA A 97 -8.31 -1.42 3.74
CA ALA A 97 -7.16 -2.34 3.73
C ALA A 97 -5.83 -1.62 3.98
N VAL A 98 -5.80 -0.29 3.91
CA VAL A 98 -4.59 0.52 4.01
C VAL A 98 -4.41 1.06 5.43
N HIS A 99 -5.41 1.82 5.91
CA HIS A 99 -5.40 2.46 7.23
C HIS A 99 -6.71 2.21 7.95
N LYS A 100 -6.79 1.08 8.67
CA LYS A 100 -8.01 0.67 9.40
C LYS A 100 -8.62 1.81 10.20
N PHE A 101 -9.95 1.85 10.23
CA PHE A 101 -10.68 2.82 11.04
C PHE A 101 -10.63 2.47 12.52
N SER A 102 -10.42 3.48 13.36
CA SER A 102 -10.39 3.40 14.82
C SER A 102 -11.73 3.83 15.44
N GLY A 103 -12.83 3.19 15.02
CA GLY A 103 -14.17 3.47 15.54
C GLY A 103 -14.94 4.56 14.78
N LEU A 104 -16.15 4.88 15.27
CA LEU A 104 -17.12 5.68 14.52
C LEU A 104 -16.67 7.13 14.28
N GLU A 105 -16.03 7.76 15.27
CA GLU A 105 -15.52 9.13 15.13
C GLU A 105 -14.40 9.24 14.09
N ASP A 106 -13.63 8.17 13.90
CA ASP A 106 -12.63 8.11 12.82
C ASP A 106 -13.28 8.06 11.45
N VAL A 107 -14.30 7.21 11.28
CA VAL A 107 -15.11 7.15 10.06
C VAL A 107 -15.71 8.51 9.76
N LYS A 108 -16.36 9.10 10.77
CA LYS A 108 -16.97 10.42 10.70
C LYS A 108 -15.94 11.46 10.25
N ARG A 109 -14.75 11.53 10.87
CA ARG A 109 -13.71 12.50 10.53
C ARG A 109 -13.22 12.37 9.08
N ARG A 110 -13.03 11.14 8.59
CA ARG A 110 -12.54 10.89 7.22
C ARG A 110 -13.63 11.08 6.16
N MET A 111 -14.91 10.99 6.53
CA MET A 111 -16.07 11.17 5.65
C MET A 111 -16.80 12.50 5.81
N GLN A 112 -16.52 13.28 6.85
CA GLN A 112 -17.23 14.54 7.06
C GLN A 112 -16.92 15.50 5.91
N PRO A 113 -17.90 16.33 5.50
CA PRO A 113 -17.61 17.51 4.69
C PRO A 113 -16.79 18.49 5.54
N SER A 114 -15.50 18.20 5.68
CA SER A 114 -14.52 19.09 6.29
C SER A 114 -13.76 19.80 5.16
N PRO A 115 -13.25 21.00 5.37
CA PRO A 115 -12.41 21.67 4.37
C PRO A 115 -11.17 20.85 3.97
N HIS A 116 -10.80 19.82 4.75
CA HIS A 116 -9.53 19.10 4.61
C HIS A 116 -9.67 17.60 4.28
N ARG A 117 -10.87 17.02 4.23
CA ARG A 117 -11.07 15.61 3.88
C ARG A 117 -12.13 15.46 2.79
N ARG A 118 -11.88 14.52 1.89
CA ARG A 118 -12.80 14.10 0.85
C ARG A 118 -12.76 12.58 0.76
N ALA A 119 -13.88 11.97 0.42
CA ALA A 119 -13.95 10.55 0.14
C ALA A 119 -14.81 10.36 -1.11
N PHE A 120 -14.41 9.44 -1.98
CA PHE A 120 -15.13 9.15 -3.21
C PHE A 120 -15.27 7.64 -3.38
N ALA A 121 -16.32 7.23 -4.06
CA ALA A 121 -16.55 5.85 -4.40
C ALA A 121 -17.08 5.68 -5.81
N LEU A 122 -16.68 4.58 -6.44
CA LEU A 122 -17.11 4.19 -7.78
C LEU A 122 -18.18 3.12 -7.67
N PHE A 123 -19.33 3.33 -8.28
CA PHE A 123 -20.50 2.45 -8.24
C PHE A 123 -20.84 1.93 -9.63
N HIS A 124 -21.50 0.77 -9.65
CA HIS A 124 -22.19 0.27 -10.83
C HIS A 124 -23.70 0.22 -10.54
N PRO A 125 -24.59 0.69 -11.44
CA PRO A 125 -26.03 0.77 -11.20
C PRO A 125 -26.71 -0.55 -10.82
N ALA A 126 -26.16 -1.69 -11.27
CA ALA A 126 -26.66 -3.02 -10.95
C ALA A 126 -26.19 -3.60 -9.60
N VAL A 127 -25.25 -2.96 -8.90
CA VAL A 127 -24.80 -3.37 -7.55
C VAL A 127 -24.91 -2.16 -6.62
N ILE A 128 -26.15 -1.75 -6.38
CA ILE A 128 -26.49 -0.58 -5.58
C ILE A 128 -26.05 -0.83 -4.13
N ALA A 129 -25.52 0.20 -3.48
CA ALA A 129 -25.04 0.20 -2.09
C ALA A 129 -23.74 -0.58 -1.77
N GLU A 130 -23.13 -1.24 -2.75
CA GLU A 130 -21.76 -1.75 -2.60
C GLU A 130 -20.84 -1.01 -3.56
N PRO A 131 -20.04 -0.04 -3.08
CA PRO A 131 -19.06 0.61 -3.94
C PRO A 131 -18.11 -0.45 -4.48
N LEU A 132 -17.63 -0.34 -5.72
CA LEU A 132 -16.65 -1.28 -6.30
C LEU A 132 -15.22 -0.96 -5.84
N THR A 133 -14.94 0.32 -5.66
CA THR A 133 -13.68 0.85 -5.13
C THR A 133 -13.93 2.22 -4.51
N MET A 134 -13.12 2.56 -3.51
CA MET A 134 -13.23 3.80 -2.74
C MET A 134 -11.86 4.43 -2.57
N VAL A 135 -11.86 5.74 -2.37
CA VAL A 135 -10.66 6.51 -2.09
C VAL A 135 -10.90 7.57 -1.04
N VAL A 136 -9.94 7.73 -0.14
CA VAL A 136 -9.92 8.77 0.88
C VAL A 136 -8.77 9.73 0.60
N VAL A 137 -9.09 11.02 0.65
CA VAL A 137 -8.21 12.11 0.24
C VAL A 137 -8.09 13.14 1.36
N ALA A 138 -6.87 13.57 1.63
CA ALA A 138 -6.58 14.70 2.49
C ALA A 138 -6.22 15.92 1.63
N LEU A 139 -6.79 17.07 1.94
CA LEU A 139 -6.41 18.34 1.33
C LEU A 139 -5.39 19.03 2.24
N THR A 140 -4.18 19.22 1.72
CA THR A 140 -2.99 19.69 2.44
C THR A 140 -2.37 20.90 1.73
N HIS A 141 -1.35 21.47 2.37
CA HIS A 141 -0.47 22.45 1.72
C HIS A 141 0.85 21.74 1.36
N GLY A 142 1.09 21.54 0.07
CA GLY A 142 2.18 20.71 -0.45
C GLY A 142 1.99 19.19 -0.30
N ILE A 143 2.96 18.43 -0.80
CA ILE A 143 2.94 16.95 -0.75
C ILE A 143 3.21 16.47 0.67
N ALA A 144 2.31 15.66 1.22
CA ALA A 144 2.50 15.01 2.52
C ALA A 144 3.51 13.85 2.44
N ASP A 145 4.34 13.73 3.48
CA ASP A 145 5.37 12.70 3.64
C ASP A 145 5.08 11.72 4.81
N ASN A 146 4.06 12.01 5.62
CA ASN A 146 3.75 11.26 6.84
C ASN A 146 2.23 11.05 6.99
N VAL A 147 1.79 9.79 7.04
CA VAL A 147 0.37 9.46 7.13
C VAL A 147 -0.20 9.68 8.53
N ASP A 148 0.60 9.55 9.58
CA ASP A 148 0.15 9.81 10.95
C ASP A 148 -0.22 11.28 11.14
N SER A 149 0.43 12.19 10.39
CA SER A 149 0.06 13.61 10.35
C SER A 149 -1.35 13.80 9.76
N ILE A 150 -1.75 12.97 8.80
CA ILE A 150 -3.10 12.98 8.20
C ILE A 150 -4.10 12.30 9.14
N LEU A 151 -3.73 11.24 9.84
CA LEU A 151 -4.66 10.47 10.65
C LEU A 151 -4.98 11.15 12.01
N ARG A 152 -4.02 11.85 12.62
CA ARG A 152 -4.13 12.45 13.97
C ARG A 152 -4.86 13.78 14.04
N THR A 153 -5.10 14.47 12.93
CA THR A 153 -5.64 15.85 12.87
C THR A 153 -7.14 15.98 13.15
N GLY A 154 -7.62 15.56 14.32
CA GLY A 154 -9.04 15.80 14.65
C GLY A 154 -9.47 15.52 16.08
N GLY A 155 -8.55 15.45 17.03
CA GLY A 155 -8.91 15.59 18.44
C GLY A 155 -8.89 17.06 18.82
N SER A 156 -9.96 17.57 19.42
CA SER A 156 -9.91 18.77 20.26
C SER A 156 -8.95 18.64 21.45
N ASP A 157 -8.33 17.46 21.62
CA ASP A 157 -7.21 17.16 22.53
C ASP A 157 -5.81 17.29 21.90
N ALA A 158 -5.68 17.67 20.62
CA ALA A 158 -4.37 17.87 19.99
C ALA A 158 -3.59 19.08 20.55
N LEU A 159 -4.18 19.86 21.46
CA LEU A 159 -3.48 20.88 22.25
C LEU A 159 -2.68 20.30 23.42
N LEU A 160 -2.84 19.01 23.75
CA LEU A 160 -2.14 18.40 24.89
C LEU A 160 -0.98 17.46 24.55
N ASP A 161 -0.65 17.22 23.27
CA ASP A 161 0.35 16.19 22.99
C ASP A 161 1.32 16.44 21.82
N PHE A 162 1.57 17.70 21.48
CA PHE A 162 2.81 18.03 20.74
C PHE A 162 4.07 17.80 21.59
N ALA A 163 3.92 17.55 22.91
CA ALA A 163 5.02 17.44 23.86
C ALA A 163 5.53 16.00 24.14
N ALA A 164 4.79 14.93 23.84
CA ALA A 164 5.20 13.56 24.22
C ALA A 164 5.69 12.65 23.08
N VAL A 165 5.79 13.13 21.84
CA VAL A 165 6.57 12.42 20.81
C VAL A 165 7.88 13.17 20.61
N PRO A 166 9.04 12.62 21.04
CA PRO A 166 10.33 13.20 20.71
C PRO A 166 10.43 13.29 19.18
N HIS A 167 10.38 14.51 18.65
CA HIS A 167 10.55 14.75 17.24
C HIS A 167 12.00 14.51 16.90
N SER A 168 12.28 13.34 16.34
CA SER A 168 13.57 13.06 15.75
C SER A 168 13.32 12.57 14.32
N HIS A 169 13.07 13.52 13.43
CA HIS A 169 13.34 13.35 12.01
C HIS A 169 13.85 14.69 11.50
N PRO A 170 15.05 14.77 10.89
CA PRO A 170 15.63 16.04 10.45
C PRO A 170 15.03 16.57 9.14
N LEU A 171 13.82 16.13 8.78
CA LEU A 171 13.01 16.82 7.80
C LEU A 171 12.06 17.72 8.60
N LYS A 172 12.23 19.04 8.48
CA LYS A 172 11.13 19.96 8.82
C LYS A 172 9.86 19.36 8.20
N PRO A 173 8.78 19.09 8.94
CA PRO A 173 7.53 18.62 8.35
C PRO A 173 7.13 19.65 7.29
N SER A 174 7.30 19.31 6.02
CA SER A 174 6.88 20.18 4.94
C SER A 174 5.35 20.08 4.88
N GLY A 175 4.67 21.11 5.37
CA GLY A 175 3.27 21.34 4.99
C GLY A 175 2.19 20.76 5.90
N TYR A 176 2.39 20.73 7.22
CA TYR A 176 1.27 20.44 8.13
C TYR A 176 0.23 21.56 8.10
N ALA A 177 -1.01 21.22 7.74
CA ALA A 177 -2.22 22.04 7.90
C ALA A 177 -3.28 21.22 8.64
N GLY A 178 -3.00 20.90 9.90
CA GLY A 178 -3.98 20.35 10.82
C GLY A 178 -3.95 20.97 12.22
N GLY A 179 -3.05 21.94 12.43
CA GLY A 179 -3.30 23.06 13.32
C GLY A 179 -3.80 24.20 12.43
N ALA A 180 -4.67 25.04 12.97
CA ALA A 180 -5.27 26.19 12.29
C ALA A 180 -4.20 27.12 11.68
N THR A 181 -3.73 26.80 10.47
CA THR A 181 -3.07 27.73 9.58
C THR A 181 -4.15 28.22 8.63
N ASP A 182 -4.40 29.52 8.57
CA ASP A 182 -5.36 30.17 7.65
C ASP A 182 -4.99 29.99 6.15
N VAL A 183 -4.07 29.08 5.83
CA VAL A 183 -3.58 28.83 4.48
C VAL A 183 -4.50 27.81 3.82
N ALA A 184 -5.18 28.23 2.75
CA ALA A 184 -6.00 27.36 1.95
C ALA A 184 -5.15 26.20 1.37
N PRO A 185 -5.67 24.96 1.36
CA PRO A 185 -4.95 23.82 0.79
C PRO A 185 -4.76 24.01 -0.73
N ASP A 186 -3.63 23.53 -1.24
CA ASP A 186 -3.26 23.55 -2.66
C ASP A 186 -3.03 22.16 -3.25
N THR A 187 -3.03 21.13 -2.38
CA THR A 187 -2.65 19.77 -2.72
C THR A 187 -3.68 18.76 -2.23
N ALA A 188 -4.02 17.77 -3.05
CA ALA A 188 -4.82 16.61 -2.70
C ALA A 188 -3.95 15.36 -2.58
N ILE A 189 -3.95 14.75 -1.39
CA ILE A 189 -3.21 13.53 -1.06
C ILE A 189 -4.17 12.34 -0.98
N PHE A 190 -4.08 11.44 -1.96
CA PHE A 190 -4.80 10.17 -1.97
C PHE A 190 -4.05 9.18 -1.08
N TYR A 191 -4.49 9.00 0.16
CA TYR A 191 -3.75 8.22 1.17
C TYR A 191 -4.38 6.84 1.46
N SER A 192 -5.59 6.58 0.98
CA SER A 192 -6.17 5.24 1.03
C SER A 192 -6.99 4.99 -0.23
N ILE A 193 -6.62 3.97 -1.02
CA ILE A 193 -7.40 3.46 -2.15
C ILE A 193 -7.71 2.00 -1.86
N THR A 194 -8.99 1.68 -1.78
CA THR A 194 -9.47 0.37 -1.38
C THR A 194 -10.35 -0.23 -2.47
N SER A 195 -10.11 -1.48 -2.82
CA SER A 195 -11.02 -2.31 -3.61
C SER A 195 -11.90 -3.10 -2.64
N THR A 196 -13.22 -2.95 -2.75
CA THR A 196 -14.18 -3.70 -1.92
C THR A 196 -14.46 -5.09 -2.50
N GLN A 197 -14.43 -5.19 -3.83
CA GLN A 197 -14.80 -6.42 -4.53
C GLN A 197 -13.55 -7.21 -4.91
N SER A 198 -13.18 -8.20 -4.08
CA SER A 198 -12.05 -9.10 -4.36
C SER A 198 -12.22 -9.85 -5.70
N GLY A 199 -13.48 -10.12 -6.09
CA GLY A 199 -13.85 -10.69 -7.38
C GLY A 199 -13.57 -9.80 -8.58
N LEU A 200 -13.25 -8.52 -8.39
CA LEU A 200 -12.83 -7.60 -9.46
C LEU A 200 -11.31 -7.38 -9.49
N ARG A 201 -10.55 -8.13 -8.68
CA ARG A 201 -9.08 -8.03 -8.66
C ARG A 201 -8.48 -8.19 -10.07
N GLY A 202 -7.63 -7.24 -10.45
CA GLY A 202 -6.96 -7.21 -11.75
C GLY A 202 -7.76 -6.56 -12.88
N ILE A 203 -9.01 -6.16 -12.62
CA ILE A 203 -9.82 -5.32 -13.51
C ILE A 203 -9.55 -3.85 -13.15
N GLU A 204 -9.37 -3.00 -14.17
CA GLU A 204 -8.89 -1.62 -14.01
C GLU A 204 -10.01 -0.66 -13.61
N LEU A 205 -10.31 -0.58 -12.31
CA LEU A 205 -11.28 0.40 -11.78
C LEU A 205 -10.62 1.71 -11.31
N GLY A 206 -9.33 1.65 -10.96
CA GLY A 206 -8.61 2.76 -10.34
C GLY A 206 -8.52 4.01 -11.21
N ASN A 207 -8.48 3.86 -12.54
CA ASN A 207 -8.34 4.99 -13.46
C ASN A 207 -9.59 5.88 -13.42
N GLY A 208 -10.76 5.26 -13.48
CA GLY A 208 -12.05 5.93 -13.37
C GLY A 208 -12.21 6.60 -12.01
N LEU A 209 -11.83 5.91 -10.92
CA LEU A 209 -11.88 6.45 -9.57
C LEU A 209 -10.98 7.67 -9.40
N ILE A 210 -9.67 7.55 -9.68
CA ILE A 210 -8.70 8.62 -9.45
C ILE A 210 -9.03 9.83 -10.34
N LYS A 211 -9.22 9.63 -11.65
CA LYS A 211 -9.53 10.76 -12.54
C LYS A 211 -10.89 11.38 -12.24
N GLY A 212 -11.87 10.58 -11.83
CA GLY A 212 -13.17 11.08 -11.39
C GLY A 212 -13.03 11.96 -10.15
N ALA A 213 -12.30 11.49 -9.14
CA ALA A 213 -12.06 12.23 -7.91
C ALA A 213 -11.29 13.53 -8.17
N VAL A 214 -10.22 13.48 -8.97
CA VAL A 214 -9.47 14.68 -9.41
C VAL A 214 -10.41 15.70 -10.04
N LYS A 215 -11.25 15.30 -11.01
CA LYS A 215 -12.20 16.21 -11.67
C LYS A 215 -13.21 16.82 -10.71
N GLN A 216 -13.73 16.05 -9.75
CA GLN A 216 -14.67 16.57 -8.75
C GLN A 216 -13.98 17.53 -7.78
N ILE A 217 -12.75 17.23 -7.34
CA ILE A 217 -11.96 18.13 -6.48
C ILE A 217 -11.63 19.44 -7.22
N GLN A 218 -11.18 19.38 -8.48
CA GLN A 218 -10.87 20.59 -9.26
C GLN A 218 -12.10 21.50 -9.46
N ARG A 219 -13.30 20.92 -9.58
CA ARG A 219 -14.55 21.67 -9.72
C ARG A 219 -14.98 22.32 -8.40
N SER A 220 -14.87 21.61 -7.28
CA SER A 220 -15.34 22.08 -5.97
C SER A 220 -14.30 22.90 -5.20
N SER A 221 -13.01 22.70 -5.49
CA SER A 221 -11.86 23.36 -4.84
C SER A 221 -10.81 23.79 -5.88
N PRO A 222 -11.03 24.89 -6.63
CA PRO A 222 -10.10 25.35 -7.69
C PRO A 222 -8.68 25.70 -7.22
N GLY A 223 -8.48 25.95 -5.92
CA GLY A 223 -7.16 26.17 -5.34
C GLY A 223 -6.28 24.92 -5.29
N ILE A 224 -6.87 23.71 -5.41
CA ILE A 224 -6.12 22.45 -5.45
C ILE A 224 -5.56 22.23 -6.86
N GLN A 225 -4.26 22.43 -7.00
CA GLN A 225 -3.55 22.26 -8.27
C GLN A 225 -2.63 21.05 -8.30
N GLN A 226 -2.24 20.53 -7.12
CA GLN A 226 -1.36 19.38 -7.00
C GLN A 226 -2.13 18.14 -6.53
N PHE A 227 -1.81 16.99 -7.12
CA PHE A 227 -2.41 15.70 -6.79
C PHE A 227 -1.29 14.68 -6.60
N SER A 228 -1.23 14.06 -5.43
CA SER A 228 -0.22 13.06 -5.10
C SER A 228 -0.82 11.93 -4.27
N THR A 229 -0.18 10.77 -4.26
CA THR A 229 -0.61 9.64 -3.43
C THR A 229 0.39 9.42 -2.31
N LEU A 230 -0.08 9.15 -1.10
CA LEU A 230 0.76 8.66 -0.02
C LEU A 230 0.46 7.17 0.18
N SER A 231 1.23 6.33 -0.52
CA SER A 231 0.90 4.92 -0.74
C SER A 231 1.81 3.96 0.05
N PRO A 232 1.29 2.81 0.53
CA PRO A 232 2.11 1.80 1.19
C PRO A 232 2.95 1.00 0.20
N ILE A 233 3.96 0.28 0.71
CA ILE A 233 4.83 -0.62 -0.06
C ILE A 233 4.77 -2.05 0.53
N PRO A 234 3.61 -2.75 0.42
CA PRO A 234 3.33 -3.95 1.20
C PRO A 234 4.24 -5.15 0.86
N GLY A 235 4.84 -5.19 -0.32
CA GLY A 235 5.71 -6.29 -0.75
C GLY A 235 7.19 -6.12 -0.36
N TYR A 236 7.61 -4.93 0.07
CA TYR A 236 9.02 -4.59 0.22
C TYR A 236 9.70 -5.38 1.36
N GLY A 237 9.10 -5.43 2.56
CA GLY A 237 9.74 -6.10 3.70
C GLY A 237 10.00 -7.59 3.47
N GLY A 238 9.04 -8.30 2.87
CA GLY A 238 9.21 -9.71 2.47
C GLY A 238 10.25 -9.88 1.36
N TRP A 239 10.22 -9.00 0.35
CA TRP A 239 11.21 -8.99 -0.73
C TRP A 239 12.63 -8.81 -0.19
N LEU A 240 12.84 -7.80 0.66
CA LEU A 240 14.13 -7.49 1.26
C LEU A 240 14.66 -8.67 2.08
N THR A 241 13.82 -9.23 2.95
CA THR A 241 14.18 -10.40 3.77
C THR A 241 14.63 -11.58 2.90
N GLN A 242 13.91 -11.88 1.82
CA GLN A 242 14.26 -12.97 0.90
C GLN A 242 15.56 -12.69 0.14
N HIS A 243 15.74 -11.46 -0.38
CA HIS A 243 16.90 -11.09 -1.20
C HIS A 243 18.19 -11.09 -0.41
N VAL A 244 18.14 -10.71 0.86
CA VAL A 244 19.34 -10.75 1.71
C VAL A 244 19.62 -12.19 2.19
N ARG A 245 18.60 -13.04 2.43
CA ARG A 245 18.80 -14.47 2.77
C ARG A 245 19.36 -15.32 1.63
N SER A 246 18.92 -15.10 0.39
CA SER A 246 19.37 -15.89 -0.78
C SER A 246 20.83 -15.65 -1.17
N SER A 247 21.53 -14.86 -0.37
CA SER A 247 22.70 -14.10 -0.75
C SER A 247 23.85 -14.22 0.25
N SER A 248 23.68 -15.02 1.30
CA SER A 248 24.73 -15.32 2.27
C SER A 248 25.51 -16.57 1.84
N PRO A 249 26.70 -16.40 1.23
CA PRO A 249 27.82 -17.28 1.49
C PRO A 249 28.96 -16.49 2.15
N GLY A 250 29.03 -16.55 3.49
CA GLY A 250 30.28 -16.52 4.26
C GLY A 250 31.32 -15.41 4.08
N ALA A 251 30.97 -14.13 3.86
CA ALA A 251 31.94 -13.04 3.88
C ALA A 251 31.93 -12.30 5.25
N PRO A 252 33.05 -12.28 6.01
CA PRO A 252 33.15 -11.57 7.28
C PRO A 252 33.59 -10.12 7.08
N ASP A 253 32.88 -9.19 7.75
CA ASP A 253 33.17 -7.76 7.94
C ASP A 253 33.26 -6.84 6.71
N ALA A 254 33.08 -5.52 6.96
CA ALA A 254 33.16 -4.31 6.11
C ALA A 254 32.74 -4.39 4.62
N ASP A 255 33.26 -5.35 3.87
CA ASP A 255 32.88 -5.73 2.52
C ASP A 255 31.39 -6.09 2.40
N ALA A 256 30.76 -6.60 3.47
CA ALA A 256 29.33 -6.91 3.48
C ALA A 256 28.43 -5.66 3.37
N ASN A 257 28.88 -4.52 3.92
CA ASN A 257 28.15 -3.23 3.85
C ASN A 257 28.26 -2.59 2.47
N ILE A 258 29.47 -2.57 1.90
CA ILE A 258 29.72 -2.12 0.53
C ILE A 258 29.00 -3.05 -0.44
N ALA A 259 29.00 -4.36 -0.20
CA ALA A 259 28.23 -5.31 -0.98
C ALA A 259 26.73 -5.00 -0.88
N LEU A 260 26.15 -4.83 0.31
CA LEU A 260 24.72 -4.52 0.46
C LEU A 260 24.33 -3.20 -0.23
N ALA A 261 25.14 -2.15 -0.11
CA ALA A 261 24.93 -0.87 -0.78
C ALA A 261 25.11 -0.96 -2.31
N ALA A 262 26.18 -1.61 -2.78
CA ALA A 262 26.45 -1.86 -4.20
C ALA A 262 25.37 -2.76 -4.83
N ARG A 263 24.81 -3.70 -4.06
CA ARG A 263 23.74 -4.63 -4.48
C ARG A 263 22.42 -3.93 -4.78
N PHE A 264 22.13 -2.84 -4.09
CA PHE A 264 20.95 -2.03 -4.38
C PHE A 264 21.19 -0.96 -5.45
N GLY A 265 22.37 -0.95 -6.08
CA GLY A 265 22.71 0.02 -7.12
C GLY A 265 22.81 1.44 -6.56
N VAL A 266 23.25 1.59 -5.31
CA VAL A 266 23.71 2.89 -4.80
C VAL A 266 24.92 3.29 -5.63
N SER A 267 24.69 4.04 -6.71
CA SER A 267 25.76 4.72 -7.44
C SER A 267 26.33 5.79 -6.51
N GLY A 268 27.36 5.45 -5.75
CA GLY A 268 27.95 6.30 -4.71
C GLY A 268 27.82 5.71 -3.32
N ALA A 269 28.42 4.55 -3.06
CA ALA A 269 28.56 3.95 -1.72
C ALA A 269 29.46 4.78 -0.77
N THR A 270 29.34 6.12 -0.83
CA THR A 270 30.05 7.10 -0.01
C THR A 270 29.20 7.63 1.14
N ASP A 271 27.87 7.45 1.10
CA ASP A 271 26.94 8.03 2.08
C ASP A 271 26.57 7.08 3.23
N VAL A 272 26.99 5.82 3.17
CA VAL A 272 26.78 4.84 4.25
C VAL A 272 28.08 4.73 5.04
N ASP A 273 28.11 5.38 6.20
CA ASP A 273 29.19 5.20 7.17
C ASP A 273 29.03 3.84 7.86
N ALA A 274 29.83 2.87 7.41
CA ALA A 274 29.82 1.50 7.94
C ALA A 274 30.15 1.44 9.44
N THR A 275 30.99 2.35 9.92
CA THR A 275 31.38 2.44 11.32
C THR A 275 30.22 2.99 12.15
N GLU A 276 29.61 4.11 11.71
CA GLU A 276 28.45 4.66 12.40
C GLU A 276 27.25 3.68 12.40
N LEU A 277 27.05 2.91 11.33
CA LEU A 277 26.00 1.90 11.29
C LEU A 277 26.26 0.78 12.31
N ALA A 278 27.49 0.28 12.41
CA ALA A 278 27.87 -0.74 13.39
C ALA A 278 27.69 -0.20 14.82
N ASP A 279 28.15 1.02 15.08
CA ASP A 279 28.03 1.67 16.39
C ASP A 279 26.56 1.94 16.76
N ALA A 280 25.72 2.31 15.80
CA ALA A 280 24.29 2.51 16.01
C ALA A 280 23.58 1.19 16.35
N PHE A 281 23.97 0.07 15.73
CA PHE A 281 23.47 -1.26 16.10
C PHE A 281 23.91 -1.68 17.50
N ALA A 282 25.20 -1.49 17.83
CA ALA A 282 25.72 -1.78 19.16
C ALA A 282 24.97 -0.99 20.25
N SER A 283 24.72 0.30 19.98
CA SER A 283 23.95 1.17 20.87
C SER A 283 22.48 0.74 20.99
N TYR A 284 21.85 0.26 19.92
CA TYR A 284 20.44 -0.14 19.92
C TYR A 284 20.18 -1.47 20.63
N LEU A 285 21.10 -2.43 20.47
CA LEU A 285 20.94 -3.77 21.04
C LEU A 285 21.31 -3.85 22.52
N ASP A 286 21.73 -2.75 23.15
CA ASP A 286 22.14 -2.65 24.57
C ASP A 286 23.06 -3.79 25.01
N THR A 287 23.93 -4.22 24.10
CA THR A 287 24.73 -5.42 24.30
C THR A 287 26.19 -5.11 24.08
N ALA A 288 27.00 -5.47 25.07
CA ALA A 288 28.40 -5.81 24.91
C ALA A 288 28.60 -7.08 24.03
N VAL A 289 27.86 -7.20 22.92
CA VAL A 289 27.98 -8.26 21.90
C VAL A 289 29.03 -7.84 20.86
N ALA A 290 30.09 -7.20 21.34
CA ALA A 290 31.38 -7.15 20.67
C ALA A 290 32.16 -8.47 20.86
N ASN A 291 31.47 -9.60 20.84
CA ASN A 291 32.08 -10.80 20.26
C ASN A 291 31.86 -10.65 18.76
N GLY A 292 32.80 -9.96 18.10
CA GLY A 292 32.71 -9.51 16.71
C GLY A 292 32.54 -10.64 15.70
N THR A 293 31.31 -11.12 15.51
CA THR A 293 31.02 -12.16 14.51
C THR A 293 29.65 -12.06 13.83
N GLU A 294 28.71 -11.21 14.25
CA GLU A 294 27.49 -10.99 13.45
C GLU A 294 27.71 -9.92 12.38
N ASP A 295 27.81 -10.39 11.14
CA ASP A 295 27.79 -9.58 9.91
C ASP A 295 26.71 -8.49 10.00
N VAL A 296 27.04 -7.25 9.68
CA VAL A 296 26.11 -6.10 9.66
C VAL A 296 24.89 -6.41 8.78
N THR A 297 25.06 -7.19 7.73
CA THR A 297 23.97 -7.70 6.88
C THR A 297 22.99 -8.57 7.69
N ALA A 298 23.50 -9.44 8.55
CA ALA A 298 22.70 -10.25 9.46
C ALA A 298 22.01 -9.38 10.52
N ASN A 299 22.68 -8.36 11.04
CA ASN A 299 22.08 -7.41 11.98
C ASN A 299 20.92 -6.62 11.36
N VAL A 300 21.09 -6.11 10.14
CA VAL A 300 20.03 -5.45 9.37
C VAL A 300 18.87 -6.41 9.17
N LEU A 301 19.12 -7.64 8.68
CA LEU A 301 18.08 -8.63 8.46
C LEU A 301 17.31 -9.01 9.73
N ASN A 302 18.04 -9.31 10.80
CA ASN A 302 17.46 -9.75 12.06
C ASN A 302 16.65 -8.62 12.70
N THR A 303 17.10 -7.38 12.56
CA THR A 303 16.37 -6.20 13.05
C THR A 303 15.13 -5.92 12.20
N LEU A 304 15.17 -6.12 10.89
CA LEU A 304 13.98 -5.99 10.04
C LEU A 304 12.98 -7.14 10.25
N ALA A 305 13.47 -8.36 10.50
CA ALA A 305 12.64 -9.53 10.78
C ALA A 305 12.06 -9.50 12.21
N ASN A 306 12.79 -8.92 13.16
CA ASN A 306 12.36 -8.70 14.53
C ASN A 306 12.52 -7.22 14.91
N PRO A 307 11.52 -6.36 14.57
CA PRO A 307 11.64 -4.92 14.75
C PRO A 307 11.83 -4.42 16.18
N ARG A 308 11.54 -5.27 17.18
CA ARG A 308 11.70 -4.98 18.61
C ARG A 308 12.79 -5.86 19.24
N ARG A 309 13.87 -6.09 18.51
CA ARG A 309 15.06 -6.83 19.00
C ARG A 309 15.74 -6.10 20.17
N GLY A 310 15.72 -4.76 20.19
CA GLY A 310 16.21 -3.95 21.29
C GLY A 310 15.14 -3.64 22.33
N SER A 311 15.44 -2.75 23.27
CA SER A 311 14.49 -2.28 24.29
C SER A 311 13.29 -1.51 23.71
N VAL A 312 13.49 -0.89 22.55
CA VAL A 312 12.51 -0.13 21.78
C VAL A 312 12.41 -0.70 20.36
N ALA A 313 11.44 -0.26 19.56
CA ALA A 313 11.48 -0.58 18.15
C ALA A 313 12.65 0.13 17.46
N TRP A 314 13.25 -0.46 16.42
CA TRP A 314 14.44 0.12 15.80
C TRP A 314 14.23 1.54 15.25
N TRP A 315 13.01 1.85 14.77
CA TRP A 315 12.65 3.18 14.27
C TRP A 315 12.45 4.21 15.38
N GLU A 316 12.31 3.78 16.64
CA GLU A 316 12.26 4.66 17.81
C GLU A 316 13.69 5.07 18.26
N SER A 317 14.73 4.32 17.86
CA SER A 317 16.12 4.73 18.04
C SER A 317 16.54 5.68 16.92
N GLN A 318 16.69 6.96 17.23
CA GLN A 318 17.03 7.95 16.21
C GLN A 318 18.36 7.65 15.52
N ARG A 319 19.35 7.23 16.31
CA ARG A 319 20.69 6.93 15.82
C ARG A 319 20.63 5.81 14.79
N LEU A 320 19.96 4.71 15.13
CA LEU A 320 19.82 3.57 14.23
C LEU A 320 18.95 3.89 13.01
N ALA A 321 17.83 4.58 13.20
CA ALA A 321 16.96 4.98 12.09
C ALA A 321 17.69 5.88 11.08
N ASN A 322 18.50 6.83 11.55
CA ASN A 322 19.32 7.68 10.69
C ASN A 322 20.40 6.87 9.96
N ALA A 323 21.09 5.97 10.66
CA ALA A 323 22.13 5.12 10.07
C ALA A 323 21.57 4.16 9.01
N MET A 324 20.37 3.61 9.23
CA MET A 324 19.70 2.71 8.27
C MET A 324 19.07 3.44 7.07
N ARG A 325 18.75 4.73 7.20
CA ARG A 325 17.97 5.47 6.19
C ARG A 325 18.57 5.44 4.79
N PRO A 326 19.87 5.71 4.55
CA PRO A 326 20.42 5.69 3.19
C PRO A 326 20.32 4.30 2.54
N LEU A 327 20.59 3.24 3.30
CA LEU A 327 20.48 1.84 2.85
C LEU A 327 19.03 1.46 2.49
N LEU A 328 18.08 1.76 3.39
CA LEU A 328 16.67 1.46 3.14
C LEU A 328 16.13 2.27 1.97
N THR A 329 16.49 3.55 1.85
CA THR A 329 16.05 4.42 0.75
C THR A 329 16.51 3.87 -0.60
N ALA A 330 17.78 3.50 -0.71
CA ALA A 330 18.32 2.95 -1.95
C ALA A 330 17.71 1.59 -2.31
N SER A 331 17.51 0.71 -1.32
CA SER A 331 16.88 -0.58 -1.56
C SER A 331 15.40 -0.44 -1.95
N VAL A 332 14.67 0.52 -1.38
CA VAL A 332 13.31 0.88 -1.81
C VAL A 332 13.35 1.41 -3.25
N GLN A 333 14.25 2.34 -3.57
CA GLN A 333 14.39 2.86 -4.93
C GLN A 333 14.59 1.70 -5.93
N HIS A 334 15.57 0.83 -5.68
CA HIS A 334 15.81 -0.36 -6.51
C HIS A 334 14.57 -1.25 -6.64
N TYR A 335 13.89 -1.53 -5.52
CA TYR A 335 12.69 -2.35 -5.47
C TYR A 335 11.57 -1.80 -6.36
N LEU A 336 11.33 -0.49 -6.32
CA LEU A 336 10.25 0.15 -7.06
C LEU A 336 10.62 0.34 -8.56
N THR A 337 11.86 0.72 -8.86
CA THR A 337 12.27 1.10 -10.22
C THR A 337 12.77 -0.08 -11.05
N SER A 338 13.53 -0.99 -10.44
CA SER A 338 14.34 -1.99 -11.15
C SER A 338 13.78 -3.40 -11.05
N VAL A 339 13.17 -3.77 -9.93
CA VAL A 339 12.62 -5.12 -9.75
C VAL A 339 11.31 -5.26 -10.54
N LYS A 340 11.28 -6.24 -11.45
CA LYS A 340 10.12 -6.51 -12.32
C LYS A 340 9.60 -7.93 -12.16
N ARG A 341 8.30 -8.10 -12.42
CA ARG A 341 7.64 -9.40 -12.57
C ARG A 341 6.84 -9.39 -13.87
N ARG A 342 7.21 -10.24 -14.83
CA ARG A 342 6.59 -10.31 -16.16
C ARG A 342 6.55 -8.93 -16.87
N GLY A 343 7.67 -8.22 -16.83
CA GLY A 343 7.82 -6.89 -17.45
C GLY A 343 7.12 -5.72 -16.73
N LYS A 344 6.43 -5.97 -15.61
CA LYS A 344 5.73 -4.94 -14.81
C LYS A 344 6.46 -4.68 -13.50
N ALA A 345 6.21 -3.53 -12.87
CA ALA A 345 6.72 -3.25 -11.52
C ALA A 345 6.34 -4.39 -10.57
N PHE A 346 7.30 -4.82 -9.74
CA PHE A 346 7.12 -5.96 -8.85
C PHE A 346 6.11 -5.66 -7.73
N ASP A 347 6.19 -4.47 -7.15
CA ASP A 347 5.26 -4.01 -6.13
C ASP A 347 3.85 -3.78 -6.74
N PRO A 348 2.79 -4.34 -6.14
CA PRO A 348 1.45 -4.25 -6.69
C PRO A 348 0.88 -2.82 -6.67
N VAL A 349 1.26 -2.00 -5.68
CA VAL A 349 0.77 -0.63 -5.51
C VAL A 349 1.45 0.30 -6.52
N THR A 350 2.76 0.14 -6.71
CA THR A 350 3.54 0.83 -7.75
C THR A 350 2.99 0.52 -9.14
N ASN A 351 2.76 -0.76 -9.45
CA ASN A 351 2.17 -1.16 -10.71
C ASN A 351 0.75 -0.60 -10.91
N PHE A 352 -0.03 -0.46 -9.83
CA PHE A 352 -1.33 0.19 -9.87
C PHE A 352 -1.21 1.68 -10.25
N HIS A 353 -0.35 2.45 -9.58
CA HIS A 353 -0.21 3.88 -9.84
C HIS A 353 0.38 4.18 -11.22
N VAL A 354 1.42 3.47 -11.64
CA VAL A 354 2.06 3.64 -12.96
C VAL A 354 1.05 3.35 -14.09
N ARG A 355 0.22 2.31 -13.97
CA ARG A 355 -0.84 2.01 -14.95
C ARG A 355 -1.92 3.10 -15.03
N ASN A 356 -2.08 3.87 -13.95
CA ASN A 356 -2.99 5.01 -13.92
C ASN A 356 -2.34 6.32 -14.40
N GLY A 357 -1.07 6.29 -14.81
CA GLY A 357 -0.33 7.43 -15.33
C GLY A 357 0.32 8.31 -14.24
N ALA A 358 0.50 7.78 -13.03
CA ALA A 358 1.32 8.43 -12.01
C ALA A 358 2.82 8.27 -12.34
N TRP A 359 3.61 9.19 -11.82
CA TRP A 359 5.05 9.35 -12.02
C TRP A 359 5.77 9.40 -10.68
#